data_AF-A0AB35IPE4-F1
#
_entry.id   AF-A0AB35IPE4-F1
#
_cell.length_a   1.000
_cell.length_b   1.000
_cell.length_c   1.000
_cell.angle_alpha   90.00
_cell.angle_beta   90.00
_cell.angle_gamma   90.00
#
_symmetry.space_group_name_H-M   'P 1'
#
loop_
_entity.id
_entity.type
_entity.pdbx_description
1 polymer ?
#
loop_
_entity_poly.entity_id
_entity_poly.type
_entity_poly.pdbx_seq_one_letter_code
_entity_poly.pdbx_strand_id
1 'polypeptide(L)'
;MKKIATIILSFLLMLMLSITASAQTTTSVSTDEELVAAIESKETTVIVLNSDISFKNGDNNPNKISNILDLSGKTLNLNNHTLKSYHFDVVFEGNDFIIHNGIIDSNNGSDYPLFIGDSPSNNVLIENVRLMVESIYTIQIK
;
A
#
# COMPACT_ATOMS: atom_id res chain seq x y z
N MET A 1 53.66 13.88 -18.44
CA MET A 1 52.29 13.96 -19.04
C MET A 1 51.38 12.81 -18.62
N LYS A 2 51.80 11.54 -18.71
CA LYS A 2 50.96 10.37 -18.36
C LYS A 2 50.41 10.38 -16.92
N LYS A 3 51.22 10.78 -15.92
CA LYS A 3 50.80 10.82 -14.50
C LYS A 3 49.73 11.87 -14.17
N ILE A 4 49.73 13.00 -14.88
CA ILE A 4 48.75 14.08 -14.68
C ILE A 4 47.41 13.70 -15.31
N ALA A 5 47.43 13.05 -16.48
CA ALA A 5 46.23 12.55 -17.14
C ALA A 5 45.48 11.51 -16.30
N THR A 6 46.21 10.62 -15.60
CA THR A 6 45.59 9.62 -14.71
C THR A 6 44.89 10.25 -13.51
N ILE A 7 45.46 11.31 -12.93
CA ILE A 7 44.88 12.00 -11.77
C ILE A 7 43.59 12.74 -12.15
N ILE A 8 43.57 13.39 -13.30
CA ILE A 8 42.37 14.08 -13.81
C ILE A 8 41.26 13.08 -14.15
N LEU A 9 41.61 11.93 -14.75
CA LEU A 9 40.64 10.88 -15.06
C LEU A 9 40.02 10.26 -13.80
N SER A 10 40.81 10.06 -12.73
CA SER A 10 40.28 9.57 -11.44
C SER A 10 39.33 10.55 -10.76
N PHE A 11 39.59 11.87 -10.87
CA PHE A 11 38.68 12.89 -10.33
C PHE A 11 37.36 12.96 -11.12
N LEU A 12 37.41 12.77 -12.44
CA LEU A 12 36.24 12.76 -13.30
C LEU A 12 35.33 11.54 -13.04
N LEU A 13 35.92 10.36 -12.75
CA LEU A 13 35.16 9.17 -12.35
C LEU A 13 34.53 9.28 -10.95
N MET A 14 35.17 9.98 -10.01
CA MET A 14 34.60 10.21 -8.67
C MET A 14 33.39 11.16 -8.68
N LEU A 15 33.33 12.10 -9.63
CA LEU A 15 32.20 13.03 -9.80
C LEU A 15 30.95 12.38 -10.39
N MET A 16 31.05 11.19 -10.98
CA MET A 16 29.94 10.48 -11.63
C MET A 16 29.20 9.51 -10.69
N LEU A 17 29.63 9.38 -9.43
CA LEU A 17 29.03 8.48 -8.44
C LEU A 17 28.07 9.18 -7.48
N SER A 18 27.36 10.21 -7.94
CA SER A 18 26.19 10.74 -7.25
C SER A 18 25.06 9.72 -7.33
N ILE A 19 25.16 8.63 -6.57
CA ILE A 19 24.04 7.72 -6.32
C ILE A 19 23.07 8.53 -5.47
N THR A 20 22.12 9.20 -6.11
CA THR A 20 20.95 9.73 -5.43
C THR A 20 20.15 8.51 -4.96
N ALA A 21 20.46 8.01 -3.76
CA ALA A 21 19.54 7.16 -3.05
C ALA A 21 18.25 7.95 -2.87
N SER A 22 17.17 7.52 -3.53
CA SER A 22 15.85 8.10 -3.29
C SER A 22 15.55 7.90 -1.80
N ALA A 23 15.38 9.01 -1.07
CA ALA A 23 15.06 8.92 0.34
C ALA A 23 13.68 8.29 0.48
N GLN A 24 13.60 7.21 1.25
CA GLN A 24 12.34 6.57 1.57
C GLN A 24 11.59 7.44 2.58
N THR A 25 10.58 8.18 2.10
CA THR A 25 9.73 8.99 2.97
C THR A 25 8.63 8.13 3.56
N THR A 26 8.62 8.04 4.89
CA THR A 26 7.63 7.26 5.64
C THR A 26 6.58 8.17 6.26
N THR A 27 5.31 7.85 6.05
CA THR A 27 4.16 8.54 6.66
C THR A 27 3.38 7.55 7.52
N SER A 28 3.18 7.88 8.79
CA SER A 28 2.37 7.10 9.72
C SER A 28 0.93 7.59 9.70
N VAL A 29 -0.03 6.68 9.60
CA VAL A 29 -1.47 7.00 9.48
C VAL A 29 -2.31 6.21 10.48
N SER A 30 -3.38 6.81 10.97
CA SER A 30 -4.30 6.24 11.97
C SER A 30 -5.78 6.36 11.58
N THR A 31 -6.13 7.07 10.52
CA THR A 31 -7.50 7.14 9.97
C THR A 31 -7.54 6.84 8.48
N ASP A 32 -8.73 6.56 7.95
CA ASP A 32 -8.95 6.34 6.52
C ASP A 32 -8.65 7.60 5.70
N GLU A 33 -9.01 8.80 6.19
CA GLU A 33 -8.67 10.05 5.50
C GLU A 33 -7.16 10.29 5.46
N GLU A 34 -6.44 10.00 6.55
CA GLU A 34 -4.98 10.09 6.59
C GLU A 34 -4.32 9.10 5.63
N LEU A 35 -4.85 7.87 5.55
CA LEU A 35 -4.39 6.85 4.61
C LEU A 35 -4.58 7.32 3.15
N VAL A 36 -5.77 7.81 2.79
CA VAL A 36 -6.04 8.32 1.43
C VAL A 36 -5.08 9.47 1.10
N ALA A 37 -4.92 10.45 1.99
CA ALA A 37 -4.00 11.56 1.78
C ALA A 37 -2.54 11.12 1.61
N ALA A 38 -2.10 10.10 2.36
CA ALA A 38 -0.75 9.55 2.24
C ALA A 38 -0.54 8.79 0.92
N ILE A 39 -1.57 8.11 0.41
CA ILE A 39 -1.56 7.46 -0.90
C ILE A 39 -1.44 8.52 -2.01
N GLU A 40 -2.23 9.58 -1.96
CA GLU A 40 -2.21 10.66 -2.97
C GLU A 40 -0.92 11.51 -2.94
N SER A 41 -0.19 11.50 -1.82
CA SER A 41 1.04 12.26 -1.65
C SER A 41 2.18 11.75 -2.53
N LYS A 42 2.74 12.63 -3.38
CA LYS A 42 3.91 12.28 -4.23
C LYS A 42 5.20 12.07 -3.44
N GLU A 43 5.28 12.64 -2.25
CA GLU A 43 6.48 12.57 -1.42
C GLU A 43 6.54 11.25 -0.63
N THR A 44 5.39 10.66 -0.30
CA THR A 44 5.30 9.45 0.52
C THR A 44 5.57 8.21 -0.32
N THR A 45 6.57 7.43 0.07
CA THR A 45 6.88 6.13 -0.57
C THR A 45 6.57 4.95 0.34
N VAL A 46 6.50 5.16 1.65
CA VAL A 46 6.06 4.16 2.63
C VAL A 46 4.95 4.73 3.49
N ILE A 47 3.87 3.97 3.60
CA ILE A 47 2.74 4.28 4.46
C ILE A 47 2.70 3.21 5.54
N VAL A 48 2.65 3.63 6.80
CA VAL A 48 2.65 2.72 7.96
C VAL A 48 1.39 2.95 8.77
N LEU A 49 0.60 1.89 8.96
CA LEU A 49 -0.55 1.95 9.87
C LEU A 49 -0.05 2.02 11.32
N ASN A 50 -0.67 2.89 12.11
CA ASN A 50 -0.41 3.04 13.55
C ASN A 50 -1.66 2.75 14.41
N SER A 51 -2.75 2.40 13.76
CA SER A 51 -3.96 1.84 14.36
C SER A 51 -4.69 1.00 13.33
N ASP A 52 -5.69 0.25 13.78
CA ASP A 52 -6.67 -0.32 12.86
C ASP A 52 -7.43 0.82 12.15
N ILE A 53 -7.64 0.67 10.84
CA ILE A 53 -8.34 1.65 10.00
C ILE A 53 -9.56 0.96 9.41
N SER A 54 -10.70 1.65 9.41
CA SER A 54 -11.95 1.12 8.85
C SER A 54 -12.57 2.13 7.91
N PHE A 55 -12.60 1.79 6.62
CA PHE A 55 -13.36 2.54 5.63
C PHE A 55 -14.86 2.38 5.90
N LYS A 56 -15.56 3.51 5.96
CA LYS A 56 -17.02 3.54 6.08
C LYS A 56 -17.63 3.54 4.68
N ASN A 57 -18.62 2.68 4.46
CA ASN A 57 -19.42 2.75 3.24
C ASN A 57 -20.23 4.05 3.26
N GLY A 58 -19.84 5.01 2.41
CA GLY A 58 -20.41 6.37 2.41
C GLY A 58 -21.91 6.43 2.09
N ASP A 59 -22.44 5.44 1.36
CA ASP A 59 -23.78 5.48 0.78
C ASP A 59 -24.73 4.37 1.27
N ASN A 60 -24.30 3.54 2.23
CA ASN A 60 -24.98 2.30 2.63
C ASN A 60 -25.26 1.33 1.47
N ASN A 61 -24.58 1.49 0.32
CA ASN A 61 -24.69 0.59 -0.81
C ASN A 61 -23.51 -0.38 -0.80
N PRO A 62 -23.70 -1.66 -0.40
CA PRO A 62 -22.61 -2.62 -0.24
C PRO A 62 -21.96 -3.06 -1.56
N ASN A 63 -22.42 -2.55 -2.71
CA ASN A 63 -21.94 -2.92 -4.04
C ASN A 63 -21.36 -1.73 -4.82
N LYS A 64 -21.04 -0.62 -4.16
CA LYS A 64 -20.43 0.56 -4.80
C LYS A 64 -18.96 0.67 -4.38
N ILE A 65 -18.09 0.86 -5.37
CA ILE A 65 -16.70 1.27 -5.14
C ILE A 65 -16.71 2.73 -4.72
N SER A 66 -16.27 3.01 -3.49
CA SER A 66 -16.14 4.38 -2.97
C SER A 66 -14.72 4.88 -3.07
N ASN A 67 -13.73 3.99 -3.03
CA ASN A 67 -12.30 4.33 -2.99
C ASN A 67 -11.52 3.46 -3.97
N ILE A 68 -10.97 4.10 -5.01
CA ILE A 68 -9.94 3.51 -5.87
C ILE A 68 -8.62 4.14 -5.44
N LEU A 69 -7.69 3.32 -4.95
CA LEU A 69 -6.46 3.75 -4.30
C LEU A 69 -5.24 3.31 -5.11
N ASP A 70 -4.64 4.26 -5.84
CA ASP A 70 -3.43 4.03 -6.63
C ASP A 70 -2.18 4.01 -5.73
N LEU A 71 -1.64 2.81 -5.52
CA LEU A 71 -0.45 2.57 -4.72
C LEU A 71 0.85 2.58 -5.53
N SER A 72 0.85 3.10 -6.76
CA SER A 72 2.01 3.01 -7.66
C SER A 72 3.32 3.47 -7.00
N GLY A 73 4.33 2.59 -7.00
CA GLY A 73 5.66 2.85 -6.42
C GLY A 73 5.69 2.94 -4.90
N LYS A 74 4.61 2.57 -4.20
CA LYS A 74 4.48 2.72 -2.74
C LYS A 74 4.48 1.37 -2.02
N THR A 75 4.85 1.43 -0.75
CA THR A 75 4.70 0.34 0.21
C THR A 75 3.66 0.70 1.26
N LEU A 76 2.62 -0.11 1.37
CA LEU A 76 1.64 -0.08 2.45
C LEU A 76 2.00 -1.14 3.49
N ASN A 77 2.61 -0.71 4.59
CA ASN A 77 2.91 -1.56 5.74
C ASN A 77 1.75 -1.48 6.74
N LEU A 78 1.00 -2.57 6.85
CA LEU A 78 -0.11 -2.69 7.79
C LEU A 78 0.37 -2.78 9.25
N ASN A 79 1.66 -3.00 9.52
CA ASN A 79 2.29 -2.92 10.84
C ASN A 79 1.54 -3.67 11.96
N ASN A 80 1.08 -4.89 11.67
CA ASN A 80 0.25 -5.74 12.53
C ASN A 80 -1.14 -5.18 12.88
N HIS A 81 -1.57 -4.11 12.22
CA HIS A 81 -2.93 -3.58 12.29
C HIS A 81 -3.84 -4.17 11.22
N THR A 82 -5.12 -3.87 11.39
CA THR A 82 -6.19 -4.31 10.49
C THR A 82 -6.67 -3.14 9.63
N LEU A 83 -6.67 -3.36 8.31
CA LEU A 83 -7.38 -2.51 7.37
C LEU A 83 -8.74 -3.15 7.06
N LYS A 84 -9.82 -2.44 7.37
CA LYS A 84 -11.19 -2.92 7.18
C LYS A 84 -11.91 -2.12 6.12
N SER A 85 -12.67 -2.80 5.27
CA SER A 85 -13.56 -2.16 4.31
C SER A 85 -14.79 -3.03 4.06
N TYR A 86 -15.84 -2.41 3.50
CA TYR A 86 -16.97 -3.18 2.98
C TYR A 86 -16.58 -3.84 1.65
N HIS A 87 -17.32 -4.89 1.26
CA HIS A 87 -17.23 -5.49 -0.08
C HIS A 87 -17.18 -4.41 -1.17
N PHE A 88 -16.21 -4.50 -2.08
CA PHE A 88 -15.96 -3.54 -3.17
C PHE A 88 -15.75 -2.07 -2.77
N ASP A 89 -15.76 -1.70 -1.50
CA ASP A 89 -15.70 -0.29 -1.09
C ASP A 89 -14.31 0.34 -1.29
N VAL A 90 -13.28 -0.52 -1.24
CA VAL A 90 -11.87 -0.17 -1.47
C VAL A 90 -11.28 -1.11 -2.51
N VAL A 91 -10.74 -0.54 -3.58
CA VAL A 91 -9.96 -1.24 -4.60
C VAL A 91 -8.58 -0.62 -4.67
N PHE A 92 -7.54 -1.45 -4.55
CA PHE A 92 -6.16 -1.01 -4.77
C PHE A 92 -5.79 -1.17 -6.24
N GLU A 93 -4.95 -0.27 -6.74
CA GLU A 93 -4.43 -0.37 -8.09
C GLU A 93 -3.04 0.25 -8.23
N GLY A 94 -2.50 0.20 -9.43
CA GLY A 94 -1.21 0.80 -9.77
C GLY A 94 -0.13 -0.21 -10.09
N ASN A 95 1.10 0.29 -10.24
CA ASN A 95 2.26 -0.51 -10.61
C ASN A 95 3.35 -0.49 -9.54
N ASP A 96 4.07 -1.60 -9.38
CA ASP A 96 5.25 -1.69 -8.50
C ASP A 96 4.94 -1.33 -7.03
N PHE A 97 3.92 -1.97 -6.45
CA PHE A 97 3.50 -1.69 -5.08
C PHE A 97 3.48 -2.93 -4.18
N ILE A 98 3.60 -2.66 -2.88
CA ILE A 98 3.66 -3.70 -1.85
C ILE A 98 2.58 -3.44 -0.80
N ILE A 99 1.84 -4.47 -0.40
CA ILE A 99 1.01 -4.45 0.81
C ILE A 99 1.51 -5.56 1.74
N HIS A 100 1.89 -5.24 2.98
CA HIS A 100 2.49 -6.25 3.84
C HIS A 100 2.24 -6.07 5.34
N ASN A 101 2.51 -7.14 6.10
CA ASN A 101 2.56 -7.19 7.57
C ASN A 101 1.28 -6.78 8.28
N GLY A 102 0.15 -7.46 8.07
CA GLY A 102 -1.05 -7.19 8.88
C GLY A 102 -2.28 -7.96 8.44
N ILE A 103 -3.44 -7.36 8.64
CA ILE A 103 -4.74 -7.98 8.38
C ILE A 103 -5.55 -7.10 7.42
N ILE A 104 -6.19 -7.72 6.43
CA ILE A 104 -7.24 -7.09 5.63
C ILE A 104 -8.54 -7.85 5.88
N ASP A 105 -9.58 -7.14 6.28
CA ASP A 105 -10.82 -7.69 6.82
C ASP A 105 -12.05 -7.06 6.13
N SER A 106 -13.06 -7.88 5.84
CA SER A 106 -14.30 -7.41 5.22
C SER A 106 -15.39 -7.19 6.27
N ASN A 107 -15.80 -5.92 6.46
CA ASN A 107 -16.78 -5.49 7.47
C ASN A 107 -18.21 -6.04 7.30
N ASN A 108 -18.53 -6.74 6.20
CA ASN A 108 -19.86 -7.26 5.93
C ASN A 108 -19.88 -8.75 5.53
N GLY A 109 -18.84 -9.51 5.88
CA GLY A 109 -18.78 -10.94 5.59
C GLY A 109 -18.67 -11.26 4.10
N SER A 110 -17.98 -10.41 3.33
CA SER A 110 -17.63 -10.78 1.95
C SER A 110 -16.61 -11.90 1.93
N ASP A 111 -16.75 -12.79 0.94
CA ASP A 111 -15.74 -13.80 0.59
C ASP A 111 -14.43 -13.20 0.06
N TYR A 112 -14.41 -11.89 -0.25
CA TYR A 112 -13.28 -11.20 -0.88
C TYR A 112 -12.92 -9.91 -0.13
N PRO A 113 -11.98 -9.95 0.83
CA PRO A 113 -11.60 -8.77 1.63
C PRO A 113 -10.57 -7.87 0.95
N LEU A 114 -9.91 -8.33 -0.12
CA LEU A 114 -8.90 -7.57 -0.87
C LEU A 114 -9.27 -7.53 -2.35
N PHE A 115 -9.35 -6.32 -2.90
CA PHE A 115 -9.56 -6.08 -4.32
C PHE A 115 -8.36 -5.36 -4.92
N ILE A 116 -7.87 -5.87 -6.05
CA ILE A 116 -6.81 -5.27 -6.84
C ILE A 116 -7.26 -5.19 -8.29
N GLY A 117 -7.15 -4.02 -8.92
CA GLY A 117 -7.24 -3.87 -10.36
C GLY A 117 -8.59 -3.40 -10.91
N ASP A 118 -9.05 -2.22 -10.50
CA ASP A 118 -10.06 -1.47 -11.27
C ASP A 118 -9.47 -1.03 -12.63
N SER A 119 -8.21 -0.61 -12.64
CA SER A 119 -7.36 -0.47 -13.84
C SER A 119 -6.20 -1.49 -13.87
N PRO A 120 -5.49 -1.67 -15.01
CA PRO A 120 -4.38 -2.60 -15.11
C PRO A 120 -3.31 -2.34 -14.05
N SER A 121 -3.10 -3.34 -13.19
CA SER A 121 -2.11 -3.30 -12.11
C SER A 121 -1.02 -4.33 -12.35
N ASN A 122 0.26 -3.95 -12.19
CA ASN A 122 1.41 -4.81 -12.49
C ASN A 122 2.43 -4.80 -11.36
N ASN A 123 3.15 -5.92 -11.21
CA ASN A 123 4.20 -6.09 -10.20
C ASN A 123 3.72 -5.75 -8.78
N VAL A 124 2.66 -6.45 -8.36
CA VAL A 124 2.06 -6.31 -7.03
C VAL A 124 2.62 -7.40 -6.12
N LEU A 125 3.15 -7.01 -4.97
CA LEU A 125 3.58 -7.92 -3.91
C LEU A 125 2.65 -7.81 -2.70
N ILE A 126 2.02 -8.93 -2.34
CA ILE A 126 1.26 -9.07 -1.10
C ILE A 126 2.01 -10.06 -0.21
N GLU A 127 2.51 -9.62 0.93
CA GLU A 127 3.40 -10.41 1.78
C GLU A 127 2.99 -10.34 3.24
N ASN A 128 2.94 -11.49 3.93
CA ASN A 128 2.62 -11.53 5.36
C ASN A 128 1.32 -10.78 5.72
N VAL A 129 0.31 -10.91 4.84
CA VAL A 129 -1.03 -10.36 5.04
C VAL A 129 -1.97 -11.53 5.33
N ARG A 130 -2.73 -11.42 6.42
CA ARG A 130 -3.85 -12.31 6.73
C ARG A 130 -5.14 -11.70 6.17
N LEU A 131 -5.86 -12.48 5.38
CA LEU A 131 -7.18 -12.10 4.87
C LEU A 131 -8.25 -12.70 5.79
N MET A 132 -9.08 -11.85 6.37
CA MET A 132 -10.21 -12.27 7.21
C MET A 132 -11.51 -12.17 6.40
N VAL A 133 -12.25 -13.27 6.40
CA VAL A 133 -13.59 -13.38 5.82
C VAL A 133 -14.54 -13.81 6.91
N GLU A 134 -15.66 -13.11 7.07
CA GLU A 134 -16.69 -13.52 8.02
C GLU A 134 -17.61 -14.55 7.35
N SER A 135 -17.44 -15.82 7.70
CA SER A 135 -18.28 -16.90 7.17
C SER A 135 -19.64 -16.88 7.88
N ILE A 136 -20.72 -16.56 7.16
CA ILE A 136 -22.08 -16.42 7.71
C ILE A 136 -22.73 -17.78 8.08
N TYR A 137 -21.98 -18.88 8.09
CA TYR A 137 -22.49 -20.16 8.58
C TYR A 137 -22.42 -20.23 10.10
N THR A 138 -23.46 -19.71 10.76
CA THR A 138 -23.74 -20.10 12.14
C THR A 138 -24.10 -21.58 12.15
N ILE A 139 -23.18 -22.45 12.58
CA ILE A 139 -23.53 -23.83 12.93
C ILE A 139 -24.38 -23.75 14.21
N GLN A 140 -25.70 -23.69 14.04
CA GLN A 140 -26.66 -23.95 15.12
C GLN A 140 -26.63 -25.46 15.37
N ILE A 141 -25.86 -25.89 16.37
CA ILE A 141 -26.02 -27.24 16.93
C ILE A 141 -27.31 -27.19 17.76
N LYS A 142 -28.39 -27.81 17.25
CA LYS A 142 -29.55 -28.18 18.05
C LYS A 142 -29.30 -29.50 18.76
#